data_AF-A0A7S0MY86-F1
#
_entry.id   AF-A0A7S0MY86-F1
#
_cell.length_a   1.000
_cell.length_b   1.000
_cell.length_c   1.000
_cell.angle_alpha   90.00
_cell.angle_beta   90.00
_cell.angle_gamma   90.00
#
_symmetry.space_group_name_H-M   'P 1'
#
loop_
_entity.id
_entity.type
_entity.pdbx_description
1 polymer ?
#
loop_
_entity_poly.entity_id
_entity_poly.type
_entity_poly.pdbx_seq_one_letter_code
_entity_poly.pdbx_strand_id
1 'polypeptide(L)'
;WRIPASQRQPRASGLGRVLSDPLLAGYPLENVTVLSDGDATRDNLRRALERLKTSTADNSTVLVYFDCAAAEVSQGPDAGYYLCPFDYDPSDRRGSAITCTRGFGPAAGGELIEHIESMPASKVLLVLNTCSPDSMDPDVPVGSPFFREKFFQRIRQIPGRCIFSSCRMDEPTYTGIFALLFFNALSGVRDESSDVDNQFYAQIAADTNAVFTFNLMDFLRRHMHHVMPKEYKDDVRMHPFLELGQEDNFVIARRTHPAHVMQMRT
;
A
#
# COMPACT_ATOMS: atom_id res chain seq x y z
N TRP A 1 -9.00 17.81 10.27
CA TRP A 1 -10.14 16.90 10.40
C TRP A 1 -9.77 15.70 11.28
N ARG A 2 -10.39 15.52 12.44
CA ARG A 2 -10.16 14.33 13.29
C ARG A 2 -11.18 13.26 12.91
N ILE A 3 -10.73 12.20 12.22
CA ILE A 3 -11.57 11.01 11.99
C ILE A 3 -11.96 10.44 13.37
N PRO A 4 -13.25 10.23 13.67
CA PRO A 4 -13.71 9.69 14.95
C PRO A 4 -13.08 8.33 15.25
N ALA A 5 -12.62 8.11 16.49
CA ALA A 5 -11.95 6.89 16.93
C ALA A 5 -12.78 5.61 16.71
N SER A 6 -14.11 5.72 16.72
CA SER A 6 -15.03 4.61 16.46
C SER A 6 -15.02 4.10 15.01
N GLN A 7 -14.54 4.90 14.06
CA GLN A 7 -14.34 4.52 12.65
C GLN A 7 -12.88 4.12 12.36
N ARG A 8 -12.02 4.05 13.39
CA ARG A 8 -10.63 3.60 13.34
C ARG A 8 -10.46 2.17 13.91
N GLN A 9 -11.34 1.21 13.62
CA GLN A 9 -10.94 -0.17 13.85
C GLN A 9 -9.67 -0.46 13.02
N PRO A 10 -8.61 -1.05 13.61
CA PRO A 10 -7.26 -0.70 13.24
C PRO A 10 -6.89 -1.45 11.98
N ARG A 11 -7.06 -0.77 10.84
CA ARG A 11 -6.85 -1.32 9.49
C ARG A 11 -5.49 -2.03 9.39
N ALA A 12 -4.45 -1.43 9.98
CA ALA A 12 -3.12 -2.02 10.03
C ALA A 12 -3.09 -3.36 10.80
N SER A 13 -3.74 -3.47 11.97
CA SER A 13 -3.83 -4.71 12.74
C SER A 13 -4.67 -5.80 12.02
N GLY A 14 -5.75 -5.39 11.35
CA GLY A 14 -6.58 -6.28 10.53
C GLY A 14 -5.80 -6.85 9.36
N LEU A 15 -5.06 -5.98 8.65
CA LEU A 15 -4.15 -6.40 7.59
C LEU A 15 -3.06 -7.33 8.11
N GLY A 16 -2.41 -6.98 9.23
CA GLY A 16 -1.39 -7.82 9.84
C GLY A 16 -1.89 -9.23 10.15
N ARG A 17 -3.11 -9.35 10.69
CA ARG A 17 -3.77 -10.64 10.92
C ARG A 17 -3.96 -11.42 9.61
N VAL A 18 -4.51 -10.78 8.58
CA VAL A 18 -4.70 -11.41 7.25
C VAL A 18 -3.37 -11.88 6.66
N LEU A 19 -2.34 -11.02 6.71
CA LEU A 19 -1.00 -11.32 6.21
C LEU A 19 -0.38 -12.53 6.92
N SER A 20 -0.50 -12.56 8.25
CA SER A 20 0.08 -13.63 9.08
C SER A 20 -0.72 -14.94 9.09
N ASP A 21 -1.96 -14.94 8.60
CA ASP A 21 -2.81 -16.13 8.62
C ASP A 21 -2.36 -17.12 7.53
N PRO A 22 -1.92 -18.35 7.90
CA PRO A 22 -1.49 -19.37 6.95
C PRO A 22 -2.55 -19.79 5.92
N LEU A 23 -3.83 -19.60 6.23
CA LEU A 23 -4.95 -19.93 5.34
C LEU A 23 -5.33 -18.79 4.40
N LEU A 24 -4.84 -17.57 4.64
CA LEU A 24 -5.19 -16.38 3.85
C LEU A 24 -4.03 -15.89 2.99
N ALA A 25 -2.95 -15.42 3.61
CA ALA A 25 -1.80 -14.85 2.90
C ALA A 25 -0.45 -15.50 3.24
N GLY A 26 -0.35 -16.14 4.41
CA GLY A 26 0.73 -17.06 4.75
C GLY A 26 2.12 -16.46 4.95
N TYR A 27 2.23 -15.17 5.27
CA TYR A 27 3.50 -14.62 5.74
C TYR A 27 3.80 -15.17 7.13
N PRO A 28 5.04 -15.63 7.42
CA PRO A 28 5.43 -15.99 8.78
C PRO A 28 5.17 -14.83 9.74
N LEU A 29 4.61 -15.11 10.91
CA LEU A 29 4.20 -14.07 11.87
C LEU A 29 5.38 -13.17 12.26
N GLU A 30 6.56 -13.77 12.45
CA GLU A 30 7.81 -13.08 12.74
C GLU A 30 8.24 -12.13 11.63
N ASN A 31 7.80 -12.33 10.39
CA ASN A 31 8.11 -11.47 9.23
C ASN A 31 7.06 -10.37 9.02
N VAL A 32 5.98 -10.34 9.80
CA VAL A 32 4.96 -9.29 9.72
C VAL A 32 5.23 -8.23 10.79
N THR A 33 5.41 -6.99 10.36
CA THR A 33 5.51 -5.82 11.25
C THR A 33 4.31 -4.93 11.05
N VAL A 34 3.59 -4.62 12.13
CA VAL A 34 2.44 -3.70 12.12
C VAL A 34 2.78 -2.50 12.98
N LEU A 35 2.72 -1.31 12.38
CA LEU A 35 2.84 -0.04 13.07
C LEU A 35 1.53 0.73 12.89
N SER A 36 0.92 1.15 13.99
CA SER A 36 -0.36 1.87 14.00
C SER A 36 -0.39 2.93 15.08
N ASP A 37 -1.18 3.97 14.86
CA ASP A 37 -1.35 5.08 15.82
C ASP A 37 0.02 5.60 16.31
N GLY A 38 0.23 5.70 17.61
CA GLY A 38 1.46 6.23 18.22
C GLY A 38 2.73 5.43 17.88
N ASP A 39 2.61 4.20 17.40
CA ASP A 39 3.76 3.40 16.98
C ASP A 39 4.19 3.68 15.54
N ALA A 40 3.33 4.32 14.73
CA ALA A 40 3.64 4.68 13.34
C ALA A 40 4.43 5.99 13.25
N THR A 41 5.49 6.12 14.04
CA THR A 41 6.41 7.27 14.01
C THR A 41 7.40 7.15 12.86
N ARG A 42 8.00 8.27 12.45
CA ARG A 42 9.05 8.29 11.44
C ARG A 42 10.18 7.29 11.75
N ASP A 43 10.70 7.33 12.98
CA ASP A 43 11.81 6.46 13.38
C ASP A 43 11.42 4.98 13.40
N ASN A 44 10.18 4.66 13.78
CA ASN A 44 9.69 3.28 13.75
C ASN A 44 9.53 2.77 12.32
N LEU A 45 8.98 3.60 11.42
CA LEU A 45 8.87 3.28 10.00
C LEU A 45 10.26 3.03 9.38
N ARG A 46 11.23 3.89 9.65
CA ARG A 46 12.63 3.70 9.21
C ARG A 46 13.22 2.38 9.70
N ARG A 47 13.05 2.06 10.98
CA ARG A 47 13.52 0.79 11.55
C ARG A 47 12.84 -0.40 10.90
N ALA A 48 11.55 -0.32 10.60
CA ALA A 48 10.84 -1.39 9.90
C ALA A 48 11.34 -1.59 8.46
N LEU A 49 11.60 -0.50 7.72
CA LEU A 49 12.19 -0.56 6.37
C LEU A 49 13.61 -1.15 6.38
N GLU A 50 14.45 -0.75 7.33
CA GLU A 50 15.80 -1.32 7.50
C GLU A 50 15.76 -2.79 7.93
N ARG A 51 14.78 -3.17 8.76
CA ARG A 51 14.56 -4.57 9.10
C ARG A 51 14.26 -5.39 7.83
N LEU A 52 13.37 -4.92 6.96
CA LEU A 52 13.07 -5.61 5.70
C LEU A 52 14.32 -5.76 4.82
N LYS A 53 15.16 -4.73 4.74
CA LYS A 53 16.42 -4.78 3.99
C LYS A 53 17.38 -5.83 4.53
N THR A 54 17.44 -6.01 5.85
CA THR A 54 18.37 -6.95 6.51
C THR A 54 17.81 -8.36 6.67
N SER A 55 16.48 -8.54 6.63
CA SER A 55 15.82 -9.83 6.85
C SER A 55 15.35 -10.51 5.57
N THR A 56 15.50 -9.88 4.41
CA THR A 56 15.06 -10.44 3.11
C THR A 56 16.25 -10.89 2.28
N ALA A 57 15.99 -11.84 1.37
CA ALA A 57 16.96 -12.38 0.41
C ALA A 57 16.36 -12.35 -1.00
N ASP A 58 17.15 -12.66 -2.01
CA ASP A 58 16.75 -12.56 -3.43
C ASP A 58 15.45 -13.31 -3.76
N ASN A 59 15.17 -14.44 -3.11
CA ASN A 59 13.93 -15.20 -3.33
C ASN A 59 12.72 -14.70 -2.51
N SER A 60 12.86 -13.62 -1.76
CA SER A 60 11.80 -13.06 -0.91
C SER A 60 10.80 -12.23 -1.72
N THR A 61 9.54 -12.28 -1.28
CA THR A 61 8.50 -11.32 -1.67
C THR A 61 8.19 -10.42 -0.48
N VAL A 62 8.16 -9.12 -0.69
CA VAL A 62 7.85 -8.11 0.33
C VAL A 62 6.57 -7.36 -0.05
N LEU A 63 5.71 -7.14 0.94
CA LEU A 63 4.58 -6.22 0.86
C LEU A 63 4.79 -5.11 1.88
N VAL A 64 4.80 -3.86 1.42
CA VAL A 64 4.81 -2.67 2.27
C VAL A 64 3.50 -1.92 2.05
N TYR A 65 2.74 -1.68 3.13
CA TYR A 65 1.43 -1.02 3.05
C TYR A 65 1.42 0.23 3.93
N PHE A 66 1.18 1.38 3.32
CA PHE A 66 1.00 2.65 4.01
C PHE A 66 -0.46 3.10 3.91
N ASP A 67 -1.07 3.37 5.06
CA ASP A 67 -2.36 4.07 5.18
C ASP A 67 -2.14 5.30 6.05
N CYS A 68 -1.82 6.41 5.40
CA CYS A 68 -1.42 7.66 6.04
C CYS A 68 -1.75 8.86 5.15
N ALA A 69 -1.60 10.07 5.68
CA ALA A 69 -1.56 11.25 4.84
C ALA A 69 -0.23 11.27 4.07
N ALA A 70 -0.26 11.75 2.83
CA ALA A 70 0.96 12.10 2.11
C ALA A 70 1.08 13.63 2.03
N ALA A 71 2.21 14.16 1.62
CA ALA A 71 2.33 15.57 1.26
C ALA A 71 3.21 15.84 0.06
N GLU A 72 2.84 16.87 -0.69
CA GLU A 72 3.59 17.33 -1.84
C GLU A 72 3.86 18.82 -1.72
N VAL A 73 5.13 19.18 -1.83
CA VAL A 73 5.62 20.55 -1.77
C VAL A 73 6.17 20.86 -3.16
N SER A 74 5.58 21.82 -3.85
CA SER A 74 5.87 22.10 -5.26
C SER A 74 7.06 23.02 -5.49
N GLN A 75 7.48 23.78 -4.48
CA GLN A 75 8.46 24.87 -4.59
C GLN A 75 9.36 24.97 -3.36
N GLY A 76 10.48 25.67 -3.52
CA GLY A 76 11.41 25.96 -2.43
C GLY A 76 12.35 24.79 -2.11
N PRO A 77 13.18 24.95 -1.06
CA PRO A 77 14.18 23.94 -0.71
C PRO A 77 13.50 22.60 -0.33
N ASP A 78 12.32 22.65 0.28
CA ASP A 78 11.57 21.47 0.74
C ASP A 78 10.72 20.81 -0.36
N ALA A 79 10.92 21.18 -1.63
CA ALA A 79 10.15 20.63 -2.74
C ALA A 79 10.35 19.10 -2.84
N GLY A 80 9.24 18.36 -2.82
CA GLY A 80 9.24 16.90 -2.75
C GLY A 80 7.88 16.28 -2.46
N TYR A 81 7.83 14.95 -2.48
CA TYR A 81 6.72 14.10 -2.09
C TYR A 81 7.09 13.31 -0.83
N TYR A 82 6.19 13.28 0.14
CA TYR A 82 6.42 12.82 1.52
C TYR A 82 5.26 11.94 2.00
N LEU A 83 5.53 10.96 2.85
CA LEU A 83 4.51 10.31 3.69
C LEU A 83 4.57 10.93 5.08
N CYS A 84 3.40 11.18 5.68
CA CYS A 84 3.25 11.84 6.97
C CYS A 84 2.95 10.79 8.05
N PRO A 85 3.94 10.43 8.89
CA PRO A 85 3.76 9.50 10.01
C PRO A 85 2.94 10.15 11.14
N PHE A 86 2.72 9.41 12.23
CA PHE A 86 1.95 9.89 13.37
C PHE A 86 2.54 11.16 14.02
N ASP A 87 3.86 11.24 14.08
CA ASP A 87 4.65 12.34 14.65
C ASP A 87 5.03 13.42 13.62
N TYR A 88 4.34 13.47 12.48
CA TYR A 88 4.56 14.51 11.47
C TYR A 88 4.31 15.92 12.02
N ASP A 89 5.29 16.79 11.82
CA ASP A 89 5.28 18.20 12.18
C ASP A 89 5.40 19.06 10.90
N PRO A 90 4.36 19.81 10.50
CA PRO A 90 4.41 20.71 9.36
C PRO A 90 5.50 21.80 9.44
N SER A 91 5.97 22.14 10.64
CA SER A 91 7.06 23.10 10.86
C SER A 91 8.45 22.48 10.66
N ASP A 92 8.57 21.16 10.76
CA ASP A 92 9.77 20.38 10.45
C ASP A 92 9.43 19.21 9.50
N ARG A 93 8.98 19.54 8.28
CA ARG A 93 8.53 18.53 7.31
C ARG A 93 9.62 17.49 7.02
N ARG A 94 10.88 17.91 6.89
CA ARG A 94 11.98 17.00 6.56
C ARG A 94 12.40 16.10 7.72
N GLY A 95 12.39 16.63 8.94
CA GLY A 95 12.77 15.87 10.13
C GLY A 95 11.69 14.92 10.60
N SER A 96 10.42 15.18 10.26
CA SER A 96 9.26 14.43 10.75
C SER A 96 8.52 13.59 9.71
N ALA A 97 8.77 13.77 8.41
CA ALA A 97 8.20 12.94 7.34
C ALA A 97 9.14 11.83 6.82
N ILE A 98 8.58 10.86 6.11
CA ILE A 98 9.35 9.95 5.24
C ILE A 98 9.40 10.56 3.85
N THR A 99 10.60 10.85 3.34
CA THR A 99 10.75 11.46 2.02
C THR A 99 10.64 10.39 0.93
N CYS A 100 9.65 10.48 0.05
CA CYS A 100 9.54 9.60 -1.11
C CYS A 100 10.42 10.07 -2.27
N THR A 101 10.37 11.37 -2.55
CA THR A 101 11.16 12.02 -3.59
C THR A 101 11.38 13.48 -3.24
N ARG A 102 12.54 14.03 -3.57
CA ARG A 102 12.87 15.44 -3.38
C ARG A 102 13.81 15.95 -4.46
N GLY A 103 13.77 17.26 -4.67
CA GLY A 103 14.70 17.97 -5.54
C GLY A 103 14.37 17.88 -7.03
N PHE A 104 14.80 18.89 -7.77
CA PHE A 104 14.62 18.97 -9.21
C PHE A 104 15.79 18.32 -9.96
N GLY A 105 15.53 17.76 -11.14
CA GLY A 105 16.54 17.11 -11.99
C GLY A 105 16.70 15.59 -11.80
N PRO A 106 17.73 15.00 -12.43
CA PRO A 106 17.97 13.54 -12.47
C PRO A 106 18.56 12.95 -11.19
N ALA A 107 19.06 13.78 -10.27
CA ALA A 107 19.53 13.38 -8.94
C ALA A 107 18.43 13.48 -7.86
N ALA A 108 17.16 13.57 -8.27
CA ALA A 108 16.04 13.52 -7.35
C ALA A 108 16.06 12.18 -6.61
N GLY A 109 16.13 12.23 -5.28
CA GLY A 109 16.27 11.07 -4.40
C GLY A 109 15.23 11.09 -3.30
N GLY A 110 15.26 10.12 -2.39
CA GLY A 110 14.28 10.02 -1.31
C GLY A 110 14.52 8.80 -0.46
N GLU A 111 14.32 8.96 0.84
CA GLU A 111 14.47 7.91 1.84
C GLU A 111 13.67 6.63 1.47
N LEU A 112 12.40 6.76 1.13
CA LEU A 112 11.58 5.59 0.80
C LEU A 112 12.08 4.89 -0.47
N ILE A 113 12.42 5.64 -1.52
CA ILE A 113 12.87 5.03 -2.76
C ILE A 113 14.22 4.34 -2.59
N GLU A 114 15.12 4.93 -1.82
CA GLU A 114 16.43 4.35 -1.49
C GLU A 114 16.29 3.05 -0.69
N HIS A 115 15.33 2.98 0.25
CA HIS A 115 15.03 1.72 0.94
C HIS A 115 14.48 0.66 -0.04
N ILE A 116 13.49 0.99 -0.87
CA ILE A 116 12.88 0.04 -1.81
C ILE A 116 13.88 -0.46 -2.88
N GLU A 117 14.74 0.43 -3.37
CA GLU A 117 15.82 0.11 -4.31
C GLU A 117 16.86 -0.83 -3.69
N SER A 118 17.20 -0.63 -2.41
CA SER A 118 18.26 -1.38 -1.73
C SER A 118 17.81 -2.67 -1.05
N MET A 119 16.52 -3.01 -1.08
CA MET A 119 16.03 -4.29 -0.55
C MET A 119 16.51 -5.47 -1.42
N PRO A 120 17.10 -6.53 -0.83
CA PRO A 120 17.52 -7.73 -1.57
C PRO A 120 16.37 -8.49 -2.24
N ALA A 121 15.15 -8.42 -1.69
CA ALA A 121 13.99 -9.11 -2.21
C ALA A 121 13.82 -8.93 -3.75
N SER A 122 13.66 -10.02 -4.50
CA SER A 122 13.42 -9.89 -5.95
C SER A 122 12.06 -9.27 -6.26
N LYS A 123 11.09 -9.37 -5.34
CA LYS A 123 9.72 -8.87 -5.53
C LYS A 123 9.31 -7.99 -4.35
N VAL A 124 8.94 -6.74 -4.62
CA VAL A 124 8.40 -5.81 -3.63
C VAL A 124 7.15 -5.14 -4.19
N LEU A 125 6.06 -5.25 -3.45
CA LEU A 125 4.85 -4.48 -3.68
C LEU A 125 4.75 -3.37 -2.63
N LEU A 126 4.78 -2.13 -3.08
CA LEU A 126 4.48 -0.96 -2.28
C LEU A 126 3.02 -0.53 -2.50
N VAL A 127 2.23 -0.49 -1.44
CA VAL A 127 0.82 -0.06 -1.48
C VAL A 127 0.70 1.26 -0.74
N LEU A 128 0.29 2.30 -1.46
CA LEU A 128 0.05 3.65 -0.97
C LEU A 128 -1.45 3.90 -0.92
N ASN A 129 -2.05 3.62 0.24
CA ASN A 129 -3.41 4.05 0.57
C ASN A 129 -3.37 5.44 1.20
N THR A 130 -2.98 6.44 0.42
CA THR A 130 -2.70 7.79 0.95
C THR A 130 -3.78 8.78 0.57
N CYS A 131 -4.27 9.56 1.54
CA CYS A 131 -5.04 10.77 1.21
C CYS A 131 -4.10 11.91 0.80
N SER A 132 -4.49 12.66 -0.22
CA SER A 132 -3.85 13.94 -0.54
C SER A 132 -4.05 14.89 0.65
N PRO A 133 -3.02 15.64 1.09
CA PRO A 133 -3.15 16.57 2.20
C PRO A 133 -3.67 17.93 1.75
N ASP A 134 -4.35 18.03 0.59
CA ASP A 134 -5.14 19.23 0.26
C ASP A 134 -6.09 19.62 1.43
N SER A 135 -6.27 18.70 2.40
CA SER A 135 -7.00 18.85 3.66
C SER A 135 -6.19 19.22 4.92
N MET A 136 -4.85 19.33 4.87
CA MET A 136 -3.99 19.54 6.05
C MET A 136 -3.15 20.83 6.00
N ASP A 137 -2.98 21.47 4.84
CA ASP A 137 -2.32 22.78 4.71
C ASP A 137 -3.05 23.64 3.64
N PRO A 138 -3.97 24.54 4.03
CA PRO A 138 -4.77 25.31 3.08
C PRO A 138 -3.95 26.33 2.28
N ASP A 139 -2.70 26.59 2.68
CA ASP A 139 -1.81 27.57 2.07
C ASP A 139 -0.87 26.95 1.01
N VAL A 140 -0.91 25.63 0.82
CA VAL A 140 -0.17 24.96 -0.26
C VAL A 140 -1.09 24.88 -1.48
N PRO A 141 -0.82 25.65 -2.56
CA PRO A 141 -1.56 25.49 -3.80
C PRO A 141 -1.44 24.05 -4.23
N VAL A 142 -2.55 23.42 -4.64
CA VAL A 142 -2.55 22.09 -5.26
C VAL A 142 -1.49 22.10 -6.35
N GLY A 143 -0.33 21.53 -6.02
CA GLY A 143 0.80 21.49 -6.92
C GLY A 143 0.46 20.54 -8.05
N SER A 144 1.04 20.78 -9.22
CA SER A 144 1.22 19.68 -10.17
C SER A 144 1.82 18.49 -9.41
N PRO A 145 1.29 17.26 -9.57
CA PRO A 145 1.70 16.09 -8.79
C PRO A 145 3.05 15.52 -9.26
N PHE A 146 3.97 16.42 -9.58
CA PHE A 146 5.23 16.22 -10.27
C PHE A 146 6.21 15.35 -9.48
N PHE A 147 6.33 15.56 -8.17
CA PHE A 147 7.23 14.79 -7.33
C PHE A 147 6.69 13.39 -7.07
N ARG A 148 5.38 13.28 -6.87
CA ARG A 148 4.73 11.98 -6.78
C ARG A 148 4.85 11.22 -8.10
N GLU A 149 4.71 11.88 -9.24
CA GLU A 149 4.85 11.25 -10.56
C GLU A 149 6.27 10.72 -10.77
N LYS A 150 7.29 11.52 -10.41
CA LYS A 150 8.69 11.09 -10.44
C LYS A 150 8.97 9.87 -9.56
N PHE A 151 8.40 9.85 -8.35
CA PHE A 151 8.53 8.69 -7.46
C PHE A 151 7.99 7.42 -8.14
N PHE A 152 6.82 7.52 -8.78
CA PHE A 152 6.14 6.39 -9.43
C PHE A 152 6.92 5.93 -10.67
N GLN A 153 7.36 6.88 -11.51
CA GLN A 153 8.20 6.59 -12.68
C GLN A 153 9.51 5.91 -12.30
N ARG A 154 10.15 6.36 -11.21
CA ARG A 154 11.41 5.77 -10.75
C ARG A 154 11.20 4.35 -10.25
N ILE A 155 10.15 4.09 -9.48
CA ILE A 155 9.88 2.73 -8.98
C ILE A 155 9.58 1.76 -10.13
N ARG A 156 8.82 2.22 -11.13
CA ARG A 156 8.55 1.45 -12.36
C ARG A 156 9.81 1.05 -13.15
N GLN A 157 10.91 1.78 -12.99
CA GLN A 157 12.18 1.45 -13.64
C GLN A 157 12.99 0.39 -12.89
N ILE A 158 12.59 0.01 -11.67
CA ILE A 158 13.30 -0.98 -10.87
C ILE A 158 12.62 -2.35 -11.08
N PRO A 159 13.32 -3.34 -11.66
CA PRO A 159 12.72 -4.66 -11.89
C PRO A 159 12.20 -5.29 -10.60
N GLY A 160 11.01 -5.90 -10.65
CA GLY A 160 10.41 -6.55 -9.49
C GLY A 160 9.90 -5.58 -8.43
N ARG A 161 9.70 -4.30 -8.74
CA ARG A 161 9.08 -3.30 -7.85
C ARG A 161 7.78 -2.81 -8.45
N CYS A 162 6.70 -2.89 -7.67
CA CYS A 162 5.37 -2.45 -8.08
C CYS A 162 4.83 -1.43 -7.09
N ILE A 163 4.09 -0.43 -7.59
CA ILE A 163 3.30 0.47 -6.76
C ILE A 163 1.82 0.28 -7.02
N PHE A 164 1.07 0.09 -5.95
CA PHE A 164 -0.39 0.23 -5.92
C PHE A 164 -0.71 1.53 -5.23
N SER A 165 -1.52 2.37 -5.85
CA SER A 165 -2.05 3.58 -5.23
C SER A 165 -3.57 3.48 -5.17
N SER A 166 -4.15 3.93 -4.05
CA SER A 166 -5.59 3.88 -3.80
C SER A 166 -6.41 4.78 -4.73
N CYS A 167 -5.82 5.83 -5.27
CA CYS A 167 -6.40 6.78 -6.21
C CYS A 167 -5.35 7.25 -7.23
N ARG A 168 -5.79 7.84 -8.35
CA ARG A 168 -4.91 8.54 -9.30
C ARG A 168 -4.31 9.82 -8.71
N MET A 169 -3.47 10.47 -9.51
CA MET A 169 -2.71 11.66 -9.11
C MET A 169 -3.61 12.88 -8.86
N ASP A 170 -4.71 12.97 -9.58
CA ASP A 170 -5.70 14.06 -9.60
C ASP A 170 -6.97 13.72 -8.81
N GLU A 171 -6.92 12.64 -8.02
CA GLU A 171 -8.09 12.01 -7.41
C GLU A 171 -7.97 11.98 -5.88
N PRO A 172 -9.04 12.29 -5.12
CA PRO A 172 -9.04 12.09 -3.67
C PRO A 172 -9.06 10.59 -3.32
N THR A 173 -8.54 10.26 -2.13
CA THR A 173 -8.73 8.93 -1.53
C THR A 173 -9.80 9.00 -0.45
N TYR A 174 -10.82 8.16 -0.59
CA TYR A 174 -11.85 7.97 0.44
C TYR A 174 -11.39 6.93 1.46
N THR A 175 -11.31 7.34 2.72
CA THR A 175 -10.67 6.55 3.77
C THR A 175 -11.47 5.28 4.08
N GLY A 176 -10.79 4.14 4.18
CA GLY A 176 -11.35 2.85 4.64
C GLY A 176 -11.87 1.91 3.55
N ILE A 177 -12.37 2.42 2.42
CA ILE A 177 -12.94 1.58 1.35
C ILE A 177 -11.86 0.74 0.66
N PHE A 178 -10.75 1.38 0.29
CA PHE A 178 -9.63 0.68 -0.35
C PHE A 178 -9.03 -0.39 0.56
N ALA A 179 -8.80 -0.08 1.84
CA ALA A 179 -8.29 -1.03 2.82
C ALA A 179 -9.20 -2.27 2.94
N LEU A 180 -10.52 -2.07 3.04
CA LEU A 180 -11.48 -3.17 3.09
C LEU A 180 -11.40 -4.08 1.85
N LEU A 181 -11.45 -3.49 0.65
CA LEU A 181 -11.36 -4.27 -0.59
C LEU A 181 -10.02 -4.99 -0.72
N PHE A 182 -8.93 -4.34 -0.33
CA PHE A 182 -7.60 -4.92 -0.34
C PHE A 182 -7.53 -6.14 0.60
N PHE A 183 -8.14 -6.07 1.77
CA PHE A 183 -8.20 -7.19 2.72
C PHE A 183 -9.02 -8.33 2.17
N ASN A 184 -10.16 -8.04 1.56
CA ASN A 184 -11.02 -9.06 0.94
C ASN A 184 -10.30 -9.78 -0.20
N ALA A 185 -9.57 -9.03 -1.04
CA ALA A 185 -8.80 -9.58 -2.14
C ALA A 185 -7.68 -10.52 -1.65
N LEU A 186 -6.93 -10.11 -0.61
CA LEU A 186 -5.89 -10.96 -0.03
C LEU A 186 -6.47 -12.21 0.64
N SER A 187 -7.56 -12.04 1.39
CA SER A 187 -8.22 -13.13 2.11
C SER A 187 -8.92 -14.10 1.15
N GLY A 188 -9.27 -13.65 -0.06
CA GLY A 188 -10.09 -14.39 -1.03
C GLY A 188 -11.37 -14.92 -0.42
N VAL A 189 -11.93 -14.16 0.52
CA VAL A 189 -13.23 -14.44 1.12
C VAL A 189 -14.25 -14.43 -0.01
N ARG A 190 -14.93 -15.56 -0.18
CA ARG A 190 -16.15 -15.67 -0.96
C ARG A 190 -17.20 -14.84 -0.23
N ASP A 191 -17.56 -13.68 -0.78
CA ASP A 191 -18.84 -13.10 -0.40
C ASP A 191 -19.92 -14.03 -0.96
N GLU A 192 -20.62 -14.75 -0.08
CA GLU A 192 -21.71 -15.65 -0.45
C GLU A 192 -22.93 -14.88 -1.01
N SER A 193 -22.93 -13.54 -0.89
CA SER A 193 -24.06 -12.69 -1.26
C SER A 193 -23.92 -11.93 -2.59
N SER A 194 -22.81 -12.04 -3.33
CA SER A 194 -22.62 -11.21 -4.53
C SER A 194 -21.83 -11.86 -5.69
N ASP A 195 -22.47 -11.83 -6.87
CA ASP A 195 -22.01 -11.95 -8.27
C ASP A 195 -20.92 -12.96 -8.69
N VAL A 196 -21.06 -13.40 -9.95
CA VAL A 196 -20.20 -14.37 -10.68
C VAL A 196 -18.69 -14.04 -10.60
N ASP A 197 -18.34 -12.77 -10.41
CA ASP A 197 -16.95 -12.29 -10.36
C ASP A 197 -16.21 -12.60 -9.04
N ASN A 198 -16.90 -12.64 -7.89
CA ASN A 198 -16.28 -13.08 -6.63
C ASN A 198 -15.93 -14.56 -6.67
N GLN A 199 -16.71 -15.36 -7.42
CA GLN A 199 -16.41 -16.76 -7.65
C GLN A 199 -15.14 -16.92 -8.48
N PHE A 200 -14.89 -16.08 -9.49
CA PHE A 200 -13.69 -16.14 -10.34
C PHE A 200 -12.39 -15.93 -9.55
N TYR A 201 -12.34 -14.93 -8.66
CA TYR A 201 -11.14 -14.67 -7.84
C TYR A 201 -10.95 -15.66 -6.71
N ALA A 202 -12.04 -16.10 -6.08
CA ALA A 202 -11.99 -17.22 -5.15
C ALA A 202 -11.55 -18.51 -5.87
N GLN A 203 -11.90 -18.69 -7.14
CA GLN A 203 -11.50 -19.83 -7.97
C GLN A 203 -10.03 -19.77 -8.36
N ILE A 204 -9.50 -18.63 -8.83
CA ILE A 204 -8.05 -18.50 -9.11
C ILE A 204 -7.23 -18.73 -7.84
N ALA A 205 -7.65 -18.15 -6.71
CA ALA A 205 -6.98 -18.37 -5.44
C ALA A 205 -7.12 -19.81 -4.93
N ALA A 206 -8.24 -20.49 -5.21
CA ALA A 206 -8.42 -21.91 -4.88
C ALA A 206 -7.60 -22.84 -5.79
N ASP A 207 -7.47 -22.52 -7.07
CA ASP A 207 -6.78 -23.35 -8.06
C ASP A 207 -5.25 -23.21 -7.97
N THR A 208 -4.76 -22.03 -7.57
CA THR A 208 -3.32 -21.74 -7.51
C THR A 208 -2.76 -21.64 -6.08
N ASN A 209 -3.62 -21.59 -5.06
CA ASN A 209 -3.25 -21.24 -3.68
C ASN A 209 -2.40 -19.95 -3.61
N ALA A 210 -2.56 -19.04 -4.56
CA ALA A 210 -1.72 -17.85 -4.70
C ALA A 210 -2.55 -16.63 -5.11
N VAL A 211 -2.20 -15.47 -4.55
CA VAL A 211 -2.71 -14.18 -5.01
C VAL A 211 -1.59 -13.51 -5.79
N PHE A 212 -1.88 -13.14 -7.04
CA PHE A 212 -0.96 -12.41 -7.90
C PHE A 212 -1.25 -10.91 -7.86
N THR A 213 -0.23 -10.08 -8.10
CA THR A 213 -0.39 -8.62 -8.18
C THR A 213 -1.48 -8.22 -9.18
N PHE A 214 -1.52 -8.83 -10.37
CA PHE A 214 -2.55 -8.46 -11.37
C PHE A 214 -3.96 -8.82 -10.93
N ASN A 215 -4.14 -10.00 -10.32
CA ASN A 215 -5.45 -10.45 -9.83
C ASN A 215 -5.96 -9.53 -8.71
N LEU A 216 -5.07 -9.17 -7.79
CA LEU A 216 -5.35 -8.21 -6.73
C LEU A 216 -5.81 -6.88 -7.32
N MET A 217 -5.13 -6.39 -8.35
CA MET A 217 -5.48 -5.12 -8.97
C MET A 217 -6.81 -5.15 -9.72
N ASP A 218 -7.03 -6.17 -10.53
CA ASP A 218 -8.26 -6.29 -11.31
C ASP A 218 -9.47 -6.43 -10.37
N PHE A 219 -9.34 -7.21 -9.28
CA PHE A 219 -10.35 -7.25 -8.21
C PHE A 219 -10.64 -5.84 -7.66
N LEU A 220 -9.61 -5.10 -7.24
CA LEU A 220 -9.79 -3.75 -6.69
C LEU A 220 -10.50 -2.82 -7.67
N ARG A 221 -10.12 -2.83 -8.96
CA ARG A 221 -10.73 -1.98 -9.98
C ARG A 221 -12.20 -2.29 -10.23
N ARG A 222 -12.56 -3.58 -10.29
CA ARG A 222 -13.96 -4.01 -10.52
C ARG A 222 -14.86 -3.70 -9.33
N HIS A 223 -14.37 -3.96 -8.12
CA HIS A 223 -15.21 -3.86 -6.92
C HIS A 223 -15.26 -2.46 -6.32
N MET A 224 -14.30 -1.57 -6.62
CA MET A 224 -14.28 -0.19 -6.09
C MET A 224 -15.61 0.53 -6.34
N HIS A 225 -16.09 0.57 -7.58
CA HIS A 225 -17.34 1.27 -7.92
C HIS A 225 -18.58 0.72 -7.20
N HIS A 226 -18.58 -0.58 -6.87
CA HIS A 226 -19.73 -1.24 -6.24
C HIS A 226 -19.90 -0.84 -4.76
N VAL A 227 -18.79 -0.71 -4.04
CA VAL A 227 -18.75 -0.44 -2.59
C VAL A 227 -18.70 1.05 -2.24
N MET A 228 -18.52 1.93 -3.23
CA MET A 228 -18.58 3.37 -3.01
C MET A 228 -19.98 3.78 -2.50
N PRO A 229 -20.09 4.61 -1.44
CA PRO A 229 -21.36 5.14 -0.98
C PRO A 229 -22.10 5.86 -2.11
N LYS A 230 -23.44 5.77 -2.15
CA LYS A 230 -24.27 6.37 -3.21
C LYS A 230 -23.98 7.85 -3.45
N GLU A 231 -23.67 8.58 -2.37
CA GLU A 231 -23.30 10.00 -2.38
C GLU A 231 -22.05 10.31 -3.22
N TYR A 232 -21.20 9.31 -3.47
CA TYR A 232 -19.99 9.43 -4.28
C TYR A 232 -20.09 8.70 -5.62
N LYS A 233 -21.21 8.02 -5.93
CA LYS A 233 -21.35 7.19 -7.16
C LYS A 233 -21.45 8.00 -8.44
N ASP A 234 -21.97 9.23 -8.37
CA ASP A 234 -22.13 10.08 -9.56
C ASP A 234 -20.89 10.96 -9.85
N ASP A 235 -19.91 11.02 -8.91
CA ASP A 235 -18.63 11.74 -9.03
C ASP A 235 -17.48 10.86 -8.49
N VAL A 236 -17.46 9.57 -8.87
CA VAL A 236 -16.41 8.64 -8.43
C VAL A 236 -15.08 9.10 -9.01
N ARG A 237 -14.28 9.74 -8.16
CA ARG A 237 -12.89 10.11 -8.45
C ARG A 237 -11.92 9.31 -7.59
N MET A 238 -12.15 8.01 -7.43
CA MET A 238 -11.20 7.13 -6.73
C MET A 238 -11.02 5.85 -7.53
N HIS A 239 -10.02 5.87 -8.38
CA HIS A 239 -9.63 4.75 -9.22
C HIS A 239 -8.27 4.25 -8.74
N PRO A 240 -8.22 3.06 -8.10
CA PRO A 240 -6.97 2.39 -7.84
C PRO A 240 -6.17 2.30 -9.14
N PHE A 241 -4.89 2.62 -9.05
CA PHE A 241 -3.98 2.40 -10.16
C PHE A 241 -2.72 1.66 -9.72
N LEU A 242 -2.11 1.01 -10.71
CA LEU A 242 -1.00 0.11 -10.54
C LEU A 242 0.08 0.48 -11.55
N GLU A 243 1.26 0.83 -11.03
CA GLU A 243 2.47 1.04 -11.82
C GLU A 243 3.37 -0.19 -11.73
N LEU A 244 3.72 -0.72 -12.89
CA LEU A 244 4.45 -1.98 -13.09
C LEU A 244 5.46 -1.85 -14.22
N GLY A 245 6.57 -2.58 -14.12
CA GLY A 245 7.27 -3.06 -15.30
C GLY A 245 6.46 -4.16 -16.01
N GLN A 246 6.67 -4.34 -17.31
CA GLN A 246 5.91 -5.28 -18.15
C GLN A 246 6.03 -6.75 -17.68
N GLU A 247 7.06 -7.08 -16.89
CA GLU A 247 7.39 -8.43 -16.40
C GLU A 247 6.97 -8.67 -14.93
N ASP A 248 6.26 -7.73 -14.29
CA ASP A 248 6.10 -7.70 -12.83
C ASP A 248 4.77 -8.26 -12.28
N ASN A 249 4.21 -9.29 -12.93
CA ASN A 249 3.14 -10.09 -12.34
C ASN A 249 3.73 -11.19 -11.43
N PHE A 250 3.58 -11.06 -10.12
CA PHE A 250 4.15 -12.01 -9.17
C PHE A 250 3.20 -12.33 -8.01
N VAL A 251 3.48 -13.45 -7.34
CA VAL A 251 2.72 -13.92 -6.18
C VAL A 251 3.03 -13.04 -4.98
N ILE A 252 2.00 -12.41 -4.42
CA ILE A 252 2.06 -11.56 -3.23
C ILE A 252 1.56 -12.27 -1.96
N ALA A 253 0.79 -13.34 -2.10
CA ALA A 253 0.31 -14.11 -0.97
C ALA A 253 0.16 -15.58 -1.38
N ARG A 254 0.46 -16.49 -0.45
CA ARG A 254 0.29 -17.93 -0.66
C ARG A 254 -0.54 -18.53 0.47
N ARG A 255 -1.51 -19.35 0.10
CA ARG A 255 -2.37 -20.07 1.04
C ARG A 255 -1.80 -21.45 1.28
N THR A 256 -1.76 -21.84 2.55
CA THR A 256 -1.50 -23.24 2.89
C THR A 256 -2.80 -24.00 2.67
N HIS A 257 -2.77 -25.03 1.83
CA HIS A 257 -3.95 -25.87 1.63
C HIS A 257 -4.34 -26.52 2.98
N PRO A 258 -5.64 -26.59 3.36
CA PRO A 258 -6.07 -27.09 4.67
C PRO A 258 -5.52 -28.48 5.03
N ALA A 259 -5.36 -29.35 4.02
CA ALA A 259 -4.79 -30.70 4.19
C ALA A 259 -3.33 -30.71 4.70
N HIS A 260 -2.54 -29.67 4.41
CA HIS A 260 -1.15 -29.58 4.87
C HIS A 260 -1.02 -28.96 6.27
N VAL A 261 -2.01 -28.18 6.71
CA VAL A 261 -2.02 -27.57 8.06
C VAL A 261 -2.27 -28.62 9.15
N MET A 262 -3.03 -29.67 8.85
CA MET A 262 -3.25 -30.78 9.79
C MET A 262 -1.99 -31.62 10.06
N GLN A 263 -1.03 -31.69 9.12
CA GLN A 263 0.21 -32.45 9.29
C GLN A 263 1.29 -31.71 10.10
N MET A 264 1.18 -30.39 10.27
CA MET A 264 2.13 -29.60 11.08
C MET A 264 1.72 -29.45 12.55
N ARG A 265 0.57 -30.02 12.95
CA ARG A 265 0.04 -29.97 14.32
C ARG A 265 0.14 -31.29 15.09
N THR A 266 0.93 -32.23 14.61
CA THR A 266 1.27 -33.50 15.30
C THR A 266 2.73 -33.50 15.69
#